data_AF-A0A0M2V1L5-F1
#
_entry.id   AF-A0A0M2V1L5-F1
#
_cell.length_a   1.000
_cell.length_b   1.000
_cell.length_c   1.000
_cell.angle_alpha   90.00
_cell.angle_beta   90.00
_cell.angle_gamma   90.00
#
_symmetry.space_group_name_H-M   'P 1'
#
loop_
_entity.id
_entity.type
_entity.pdbx_description
1 polymer ?
#
loop_
_entity_poly.entity_id
_entity_poly.type
_entity_poly.pdbx_seq_one_letter_code
_entity_poly.pdbx_strand_id
1 'polypeptide(L)'
;MNILRAKGAKITYTDPYIQEIAYQKLSMKSKPLSKEVLSRTDCAVIVTDHSNFDYNLIVANSKLIVDTRNALKGIQKKHIVRL
;
A
#
# COMPACT_ATOMS: atom_id res chain seq x y z
N MET A 1 -1.67 -4.59 10.32
CA MET A 1 -0.55 -5.39 9.77
C MET A 1 -0.44 -6.80 10.39
N ASN A 2 -0.72 -6.97 11.68
CA ASN A 2 -0.57 -8.28 12.37
C ASN A 2 -1.35 -9.44 11.71
N ILE A 3 -2.62 -9.24 11.33
CA ILE A 3 -3.43 -10.28 10.69
C ILE A 3 -2.80 -10.79 9.39
N LEU A 4 -2.33 -9.88 8.53
CA LEU A 4 -1.69 -10.23 7.26
C LEU A 4 -0.38 -11.01 7.50
N ARG A 5 0.45 -10.58 8.46
CA ARG A 5 1.68 -11.32 8.82
C ARG A 5 1.38 -12.69 9.40
N ALA A 6 0.39 -12.79 10.28
CA ALA A 6 -0.03 -14.06 10.88
C ALA A 6 -0.53 -15.06 9.82
N LYS A 7 -1.11 -14.55 8.72
CA LYS A 7 -1.48 -15.34 7.54
C LYS A 7 -0.33 -15.60 6.56
N GLY A 8 0.91 -15.26 6.92
CA GLY A 8 2.10 -15.54 6.10
C GLY A 8 2.44 -14.48 5.05
N ALA A 9 1.77 -13.32 5.03
CA ALA A 9 2.07 -12.27 4.06
C ALA A 9 3.43 -11.61 4.36
N LYS A 10 4.21 -11.36 3.29
CA LYS A 10 5.39 -10.49 3.35
C LYS A 10 4.93 -9.04 3.19
N ILE A 11 5.17 -8.22 4.20
CA ILE A 11 4.67 -6.85 4.24
C ILE A 11 5.83 -5.87 4.10
N THR A 12 5.68 -4.92 3.19
CA THR A 12 6.42 -3.67 3.17
C THR A 12 5.45 -2.53 3.42
N TYR A 13 5.96 -1.42 3.93
CA TYR A 13 5.17 -0.24 4.27
C TYR A 13 5.86 1.00 3.69
N THR A 14 5.05 1.95 3.28
CA THR A 14 5.48 3.23 2.71
C THR A 14 4.60 4.31 3.31
N ASP A 15 5.24 5.31 3.87
CA ASP A 15 4.62 6.55 4.34
C ASP A 15 5.66 7.67 4.25
N PRO A 16 5.29 8.83 3.68
CA PRO A 16 6.20 9.96 3.51
C PRO A 16 6.47 10.71 4.82
N TYR A 17 5.63 10.57 5.85
CA TYR A 17 5.72 11.29 7.10
C TYR A 17 6.30 10.43 8.24
N ILE A 18 6.08 9.12 8.22
CA ILE A 18 6.51 8.20 9.27
C ILE A 18 7.54 7.19 8.74
N GLN A 19 8.82 7.46 9.01
CA GLN A 19 9.95 6.67 8.50
C GLN A 19 10.12 5.31 9.17
N GLU A 20 9.71 5.18 10.43
CA GLU A 20 9.79 3.93 11.18
C GLU A 20 8.55 3.75 12.04
N ILE A 21 8.00 2.54 12.03
CA ILE A 21 6.93 2.12 12.93
C ILE A 21 7.52 1.06 13.86
N ALA A 22 7.51 1.35 15.14
CA ALA A 22 7.76 0.40 16.21
C ALA A 22 6.49 0.26 17.06
N TYR A 23 5.79 -0.87 16.91
CA TYR A 23 4.59 -1.16 17.68
C TYR A 23 4.51 -2.65 18.03
N GLN A 24 4.49 -2.95 19.32
CA GLN A 24 4.56 -4.34 19.84
C GLN A 24 5.78 -5.09 19.25
N LYS A 25 5.57 -6.24 18.60
CA LYS A 25 6.60 -7.05 17.93
C LYS A 25 6.82 -6.67 16.45
N LEU A 26 6.34 -5.50 16.03
CA LEU A 26 6.49 -4.97 14.68
C LEU A 26 7.50 -3.82 14.71
N SER A 27 8.64 -4.01 14.06
CA SER A 27 9.57 -2.93 13.70
C SER A 27 9.68 -2.94 12.18
N MET A 28 9.30 -1.84 11.55
CA MET A 28 9.35 -1.70 10.09
C MET A 28 9.81 -0.31 9.71
N LYS A 29 10.69 -0.25 8.71
CA LYS A 29 11.10 1.00 8.08
C LYS A 29 10.26 1.24 6.82
N SER A 30 9.85 2.49 6.65
CA SER A 30 9.22 2.99 5.44
C SER A 30 10.17 2.77 4.26
N LYS A 31 9.66 2.16 3.19
CA LYS A 31 10.39 2.03 1.93
C LYS A 31 9.87 3.05 0.94
N PRO A 32 10.74 3.68 0.13
CA PRO A 32 10.30 4.53 -0.96
C PRO A 32 9.33 3.79 -1.88
N LEU A 33 8.27 4.49 -2.28
CA LEU A 33 7.40 4.00 -3.34
C LEU A 33 8.16 4.06 -4.67
N SER A 34 8.19 2.96 -5.41
CA SER A 34 8.73 2.94 -6.75
C SER A 34 7.97 1.95 -7.63
N LYS A 35 8.10 2.10 -8.94
CA LYS A 35 7.53 1.17 -9.92
C LYS A 35 8.02 -0.26 -9.68
N GLU A 36 9.28 -0.43 -9.31
CA GLU A 36 9.90 -1.72 -9.03
C GLU A 36 9.28 -2.38 -7.78
N VAL A 37 9.01 -1.59 -6.74
CA VAL A 37 8.34 -2.10 -5.53
C VAL A 37 6.91 -2.51 -5.86
N LEU A 38 6.17 -1.68 -6.58
CA LEU A 38 4.78 -1.94 -6.96
C LEU A 38 4.64 -3.18 -7.84
N SER A 39 5.48 -3.32 -8.87
CA SER A 39 5.44 -4.45 -9.81
C SER A 39 5.79 -5.80 -9.17
N ARG A 40 6.62 -5.79 -8.12
CA ARG A 40 6.97 -6.98 -7.33
C ARG A 40 5.94 -7.35 -6.27
N THR A 41 4.97 -6.47 -6.02
CA THR A 41 3.94 -6.67 -4.99
C THR A 41 2.69 -7.28 -5.60
N ASP A 42 2.11 -8.28 -4.93
CA ASP A 42 0.90 -8.94 -5.41
C ASP A 42 -0.37 -8.15 -5.08
N CYS A 43 -0.36 -7.38 -3.98
CA CYS A 43 -1.47 -6.53 -3.55
C CYS A 43 -0.97 -5.27 -2.83
N ALA A 44 -1.39 -4.10 -3.31
CA ALA A 44 -1.23 -2.83 -2.60
C ALA A 44 -2.48 -2.55 -1.76
N VAL A 45 -2.33 -2.02 -0.55
CA VAL A 45 -3.44 -1.64 0.32
C VAL A 45 -3.28 -0.19 0.72
N ILE A 46 -4.28 0.64 0.41
CA ILE A 46 -4.31 2.05 0.83
C ILE A 46 -4.92 2.11 2.22
N VAL A 47 -4.07 2.36 3.22
CA VAL A 47 -4.45 2.39 4.64
C VAL A 47 -4.57 3.83 5.16
N THR A 48 -3.89 4.78 4.53
CA THR A 48 -3.95 6.21 4.80
C THR A 48 -3.98 6.93 3.45
N ASP A 49 -4.86 7.91 3.30
CA ASP A 49 -4.94 8.73 2.10
C ASP A 49 -3.98 9.91 2.24
N HIS A 50 -2.80 9.79 1.63
CA HIS A 50 -1.82 10.87 1.57
C HIS A 50 -1.86 11.53 0.20
N SER A 51 -2.13 12.83 0.16
CA SER A 51 -2.14 13.63 -1.08
C SER A 51 -0.77 13.69 -1.78
N ASN A 52 0.31 13.41 -1.04
CA ASN A 52 1.68 13.36 -1.56
C ASN A 52 1.96 12.14 -2.47
N PHE A 53 1.07 11.15 -2.55
CA PHE A 53 1.29 10.01 -3.44
C PHE A 53 0.79 10.26 -4.85
N ASP A 54 1.58 9.81 -5.84
CA ASP A 54 1.10 9.66 -7.21
C ASP A 54 0.25 8.39 -7.32
N TYR A 55 -1.06 8.53 -7.12
CA TYR A 55 -2.00 7.42 -7.24
C TYR A 55 -2.10 6.87 -8.67
N ASN A 56 -1.79 7.67 -9.69
CA ASN A 56 -1.77 7.15 -11.07
C ASN A 56 -0.61 6.16 -11.26
N LEU A 57 0.56 6.46 -10.68
CA LEU A 57 1.69 5.52 -10.64
C LEU A 57 1.31 4.22 -9.91
N ILE A 58 0.60 4.33 -8.78
CA ILE A 58 0.14 3.16 -8.01
C ILE A 58 -0.81 2.30 -8.85
N VAL A 59 -1.83 2.91 -9.46
CA VAL A 59 -2.81 2.23 -10.32
C VAL A 59 -2.14 1.58 -11.53
N ALA A 60 -1.19 2.26 -12.17
CA ALA A 60 -0.54 1.75 -13.37
C ALA A 60 0.39 0.55 -13.11
N ASN A 61 0.95 0.43 -11.90
CA ASN A 61 2.02 -0.54 -11.61
C ASN A 61 1.67 -1.59 -10.56
N SER A 62 0.45 -1.60 -10.01
CA SER A 62 -0.02 -2.61 -9.05
C SER A 62 -0.83 -3.71 -9.74
N LYS A 63 -0.66 -4.95 -9.30
CA LYS A 63 -1.46 -6.10 -9.79
C LYS A 63 -2.89 -6.12 -9.22
N LEU A 64 -3.03 -5.72 -7.95
CA LEU A 64 -4.28 -5.62 -7.21
C LEU A 64 -4.16 -4.46 -6.21
N ILE A 65 -5.23 -3.67 -6.06
CA ILE A 65 -5.29 -2.58 -5.10
C ILE A 65 -6.54 -2.76 -4.24
N VAL A 66 -6.36 -2.71 -2.92
CA VAL A 66 -7.45 -2.59 -1.95
C VAL A 66 -7.47 -1.17 -1.41
N ASP A 67 -8.48 -0.41 -1.80
CA ASP A 67 -8.70 0.97 -1.38
C ASP A 67 -9.68 1.01 -0.20
N THR A 68 -9.14 1.19 1.01
CA THR A 68 -9.94 1.29 2.25
C THR A 68 -10.30 2.74 2.62
N ARG A 69 -9.84 3.70 1.82
CA ARG A 69 -9.94 5.14 2.10
C ARG A 69 -10.69 5.93 1.04
N ASN A 70 -11.14 5.27 -0.01
CA ASN A 70 -11.73 5.91 -1.19
C ASN A 70 -10.77 6.90 -1.88
N ALA A 71 -9.47 6.67 -1.76
CA ALA A 71 -8.43 7.54 -2.34
C ALA A 71 -8.42 7.49 -3.87
N LEU A 72 -8.91 6.38 -4.45
CA LEU A 72 -8.98 6.20 -5.91
C LEU A 72 -10.35 6.59 -6.49
N LYS A 73 -11.11 7.44 -5.80
CA LYS A 73 -12.44 7.88 -6.27
C LYS A 73 -12.35 8.45 -7.69
N GLY A 74 -13.25 7.99 -8.56
CA GLY A 74 -13.27 8.38 -9.98
C GLY A 74 -12.40 7.54 -10.90
N ILE A 75 -11.52 6.67 -10.36
CA ILE A 75 -10.74 5.72 -11.14
C ILE A 75 -11.42 4.34 -11.06
N GLN A 76 -11.85 3.83 -12.22
CA GLN A 76 -12.46 2.50 -12.34
C GLN A 76 -11.55 1.58 -13.16
N LYS A 77 -10.99 0.55 -12.50
CA LYS A 77 -10.17 -0.51 -13.10
C LYS A 77 -10.52 -1.84 -12.44
N LYS A 78 -10.43 -2.94 -13.21
CA LYS A 78 -10.78 -4.29 -12.73
C LYS A 78 -9.95 -4.77 -11.54
N HIS A 79 -8.73 -4.25 -11.38
CA HIS A 79 -7.84 -4.62 -10.28
C HIS A 79 -7.99 -3.74 -9.03
N ILE A 80 -8.98 -2.83 -8.99
CA ILE A 80 -9.24 -1.98 -7.82
C ILE A 80 -10.45 -2.57 -7.09
N VAL A 81 -10.23 -2.98 -5.85
CA VAL A 81 -11.27 -3.36 -4.90
C VAL A 81 -11.41 -2.25 -3.89
N ARG A 82 -12.62 -1.70 -3.75
CA ARG A 82 -12.94 -0.67 -2.76
C ARG A 82 -13.88 -1.25 -1.71
N LEU A 83 -13.64 -0.90 -0.45
CA LEU A 83 -14.50 -1.27 0.69
C LEU A 83 -15.42 -0.13 1.10
#